data_AF-A0A3D5FSJ0-F1
#
_entry.id   AF-A0A3D5FSJ0-F1
#
_cell.length_a   1.000
_cell.length_b   1.000
_cell.length_c   1.000
_cell.angle_alpha   90.00
_cell.angle_beta   90.00
_cell.angle_gamma   90.00
#
_symmetry.space_group_name_H-M   'P 1'
#
loop_
_entity.id
_entity.type
_entity.pdbx_description
1 polymer ?
#
loop_
_entity_poly.entity_id
_entity_poly.type
_entity_poly.pdbx_seq_one_letter_code
_entity_poly.pdbx_strand_id
1 'polypeptide(L)'
;MAGDWPVAIGILMVAVIWIQIFVDYRRKLGKIMPTVSQVSTRRNEISKEIDNGESTLSSIQSKMAYARSELEEFEERRIELQEQFNPMEMLLIPPGKLRMGANTPGRDDENPEHLVSLKGYYIDKYEVTNLQYKEFVQVTGHSSPSHWRNNTFPDARLA
;
A
#
# COMPACT_ATOMS: atom_id res chain seq x y z
N MET A 1 -80.32 -6.59 -51.88
CA MET A 1 -79.07 -6.82 -51.11
C MET A 1 -77.91 -6.43 -52.02
N ALA A 2 -77.59 -5.13 -52.08
CA ALA A 2 -76.46 -4.64 -52.87
C ALA A 2 -75.18 -4.94 -52.07
N GLY A 3 -74.26 -5.69 -52.64
CA GLY A 3 -73.04 -6.11 -51.94
C GLY A 3 -72.07 -4.95 -51.74
N ASP A 4 -71.61 -4.77 -50.51
CA ASP A 4 -70.61 -3.77 -50.06
C ASP A 4 -69.19 -4.05 -50.59
N TRP A 5 -69.08 -4.40 -51.87
CA TRP A 5 -67.80 -4.62 -52.54
C TRP A 5 -66.84 -3.40 -52.52
N PRO A 6 -67.31 -2.13 -52.49
CA PRO A 6 -66.39 -0.98 -52.40
C PRO A 6 -65.67 -0.88 -51.05
N VAL A 7 -66.31 -1.32 -49.96
CA VAL A 7 -65.72 -1.35 -48.61
C VAL A 7 -64.61 -2.40 -48.56
N ALA A 8 -64.82 -3.56 -49.19
CA ALA A 8 -63.82 -4.61 -49.30
C ALA A 8 -62.55 -4.14 -50.06
N ILE A 9 -62.70 -3.34 -51.13
CA ILE A 9 -61.55 -2.72 -51.83
C ILE A 9 -60.81 -1.73 -50.93
N GLY A 10 -61.54 -0.90 -50.18
CA GLY A 10 -60.95 0.08 -49.26
C GLY A 10 -60.08 -0.60 -48.19
N ILE A 11 -60.56 -1.70 -47.62
CA ILE A 11 -59.82 -2.51 -46.63
C ILE A 11 -58.56 -3.12 -47.27
N LEU A 12 -58.66 -3.63 -48.50
CA LEU A 12 -57.52 -4.18 -49.25
C LEU A 12 -56.44 -3.12 -49.53
N MET A 13 -56.84 -1.92 -49.94
CA MET A 13 -55.93 -0.79 -50.16
C MET A 13 -55.19 -0.40 -48.88
N VAL A 14 -55.90 -0.30 -47.76
CA VAL A 14 -55.30 -0.01 -46.45
C VAL A 14 -54.35 -1.14 -46.03
N ALA A 15 -54.72 -2.40 -46.23
CA ALA A 15 -53.86 -3.54 -45.96
C ALA A 15 -52.57 -3.51 -46.80
N VAL A 16 -52.65 -3.17 -48.10
CA VAL A 16 -51.48 -3.03 -48.98
C VAL A 16 -50.57 -1.89 -48.50
N ILE A 17 -51.13 -0.75 -48.09
CA ILE A 17 -50.35 0.38 -47.54
C ILE A 17 -49.64 -0.01 -46.24
N TRP A 18 -50.33 -0.70 -45.33
CA TRP A 18 -49.71 -1.22 -44.10
C TRP A 18 -48.60 -2.23 -44.38
N ILE A 19 -48.79 -3.12 -45.36
CA ILE A 19 -47.76 -4.06 -45.80
C ILE A 19 -46.54 -3.31 -46.36
N GLN A 20 -46.75 -2.28 -47.18
CA GLN A 20 -45.64 -1.47 -47.70
C GLN A 20 -44.86 -0.76 -46.58
N ILE A 21 -45.55 -0.11 -45.65
CA ILE A 21 -44.92 0.55 -44.48
C ILE A 21 -44.11 -0.48 -43.67
N PHE A 22 -44.68 -1.66 -43.43
CA PHE A 22 -43.99 -2.73 -42.69
C PHE A 22 -42.76 -3.27 -43.43
N VAL A 23 -42.84 -3.46 -44.74
CA VAL A 23 -41.71 -3.90 -45.58
C VAL A 23 -40.58 -2.87 -45.58
N ASP A 24 -40.91 -1.59 -45.69
CA ASP A 24 -39.92 -0.51 -45.68
C ASP A 24 -39.26 -0.35 -44.31
N TYR A 25 -40.05 -0.49 -43.24
CA TYR A 25 -39.55 -0.54 -41.86
C TYR A 25 -38.60 -1.73 -41.66
N ARG A 26 -38.96 -2.92 -42.15
CA ARG A 26 -38.11 -4.12 -42.09
C ARG A 26 -36.81 -3.95 -42.87
N ARG A 27 -36.83 -3.32 -44.06
CA ARG A 27 -35.61 -3.03 -44.83
C ARG A 27 -34.68 -2.08 -44.09
N LYS A 28 -35.21 -1.02 -43.47
CA LYS A 28 -34.42 -0.09 -42.65
C LYS A 28 -33.83 -0.79 -41.42
N LEU A 29 -34.62 -1.61 -40.72
CA LEU A 29 -34.14 -2.41 -39.59
C LEU A 29 -33.04 -3.40 -40.00
N GLY A 30 -33.17 -4.05 -41.16
CA GLY A 30 -32.16 -4.98 -41.67
C GLY A 30 -30.77 -4.37 -41.85
N LYS A 31 -30.66 -3.06 -42.09
CA LYS A 31 -29.38 -2.34 -42.19
C LYS A 31 -28.76 -2.00 -40.83
N ILE A 32 -29.56 -1.86 -39.78
CA ILE A 32 -29.13 -1.39 -38.45
C ILE A 32 -28.90 -2.56 -37.48
N MET A 33 -29.62 -3.68 -37.70
CA MET A 33 -29.52 -4.92 -36.92
C MET A 33 -28.09 -5.46 -36.73
N PRO A 34 -27.22 -5.58 -37.78
CA PRO A 34 -25.88 -6.12 -37.58
C PRO A 34 -25.03 -5.23 -36.67
N THR A 35 -25.18 -3.91 -36.78
CA THR A 35 -24.48 -2.94 -35.93
C THR A 35 -24.95 -3.03 -34.48
N VAL A 36 -26.27 -3.10 -34.24
CA VAL A 36 -26.81 -3.23 -32.88
C VAL A 36 -26.37 -4.54 -32.23
N SER A 37 -26.35 -5.64 -32.98
CA SER A 37 -25.85 -6.94 -32.48
C SER A 37 -24.38 -6.86 -32.11
N GLN A 38 -23.53 -6.29 -32.97
CA GLN A 38 -22.09 -6.12 -32.68
C GLN A 38 -21.84 -5.27 -31.43
N VAL A 39 -22.57 -4.15 -31.28
CA VAL A 39 -22.47 -3.30 -30.09
C VAL A 39 -22.92 -4.06 -28.83
N SER A 40 -23.97 -4.87 -28.91
CA SER A 40 -24.43 -5.67 -27.78
C SER A 40 -23.42 -6.76 -27.37
N THR A 41 -22.80 -7.44 -28.35
CA THR A 41 -21.77 -8.45 -28.09
C THR A 41 -20.54 -7.81 -27.46
N ARG A 42 -20.08 -6.68 -28.01
CA ARG A 42 -18.96 -5.92 -27.43
C ARG A 42 -19.23 -5.44 -26.01
N ARG A 43 -20.44 -4.92 -25.75
CA ARG A 43 -20.84 -4.53 -24.39
C ARG A 43 -20.75 -5.70 -23.42
N ASN A 44 -21.21 -6.89 -23.83
CA ASN A 44 -21.19 -8.08 -22.99
C ASN A 44 -19.76 -8.61 -22.74
N GLU A 45 -18.89 -8.57 -23.75
CA GLU A 45 -17.47 -8.90 -23.59
C GLU A 45 -16.80 -7.96 -22.59
N ILE A 46 -16.98 -6.65 -22.76
CA ILE A 46 -16.42 -5.63 -21.87
C ILE A 46 -16.97 -5.80 -20.46
N SER A 47 -18.26 -6.09 -20.28
CA SER A 47 -18.86 -6.35 -18.96
C SER A 47 -18.18 -7.54 -18.27
N LYS A 48 -17.97 -8.65 -18.99
CA LYS A 48 -17.29 -9.82 -18.43
C LYS A 48 -15.84 -9.52 -18.04
N GLU A 49 -15.15 -8.70 -18.82
CA GLU A 49 -13.78 -8.30 -18.52
C GLU A 49 -13.71 -7.40 -17.27
N ILE A 50 -14.68 -6.49 -17.10
CA ILE A 50 -14.84 -5.67 -15.90
C ILE A 50 -15.14 -6.55 -14.69
N ASP A 51 -16.12 -7.45 -14.77
CA ASP A 51 -16.51 -8.35 -13.67
C ASP A 51 -15.33 -9.23 -13.22
N ASN A 52 -14.60 -9.79 -14.19
CA ASN A 52 -13.38 -10.55 -13.92
C ASN A 52 -12.32 -9.65 -13.25
N GLY A 53 -12.11 -8.44 -13.77
CA GLY A 53 -11.22 -7.45 -13.16
C GLY A 53 -11.58 -7.15 -11.71
N GLU A 54 -12.84 -6.86 -11.41
CA GLU A 54 -13.33 -6.61 -10.06
C GLU A 54 -13.12 -7.82 -9.13
N SER A 55 -13.35 -9.04 -9.62
CA SER A 55 -13.09 -10.26 -8.84
C SER A 55 -11.60 -10.43 -8.49
N THR A 56 -10.70 -10.11 -9.45
CA THR A 56 -9.25 -10.16 -9.20
C THR A 56 -8.84 -9.08 -8.21
N LEU A 57 -9.39 -7.87 -8.32
CA LEU A 57 -9.13 -6.78 -7.38
C LEU A 57 -9.59 -7.13 -5.97
N SER A 58 -10.76 -7.75 -5.81
CA SER A 58 -11.24 -8.24 -4.51
C SER A 58 -10.31 -9.31 -3.92
N SER A 59 -9.79 -10.23 -4.76
CA SER A 59 -8.82 -11.23 -4.33
C SER A 59 -7.46 -10.62 -3.93
N ILE A 60 -7.02 -9.56 -4.62
CA ILE A 60 -5.79 -8.84 -4.29
C ILE A 60 -5.99 -8.06 -2.99
N GLN A 61 -7.13 -7.38 -2.84
CA GLN A 61 -7.45 -6.61 -1.65
C GLN A 61 -7.50 -7.50 -0.40
N SER A 62 -8.10 -8.68 -0.50
CA SER A 62 -8.10 -9.65 0.62
C SER A 62 -6.70 -10.19 0.92
N LYS A 63 -5.89 -10.51 -0.09
CA LYS A 63 -4.48 -10.89 0.10
C LYS A 63 -3.66 -9.77 0.75
N MET A 64 -3.87 -8.51 0.34
CA MET A 64 -3.23 -7.36 0.94
C MET A 64 -3.67 -7.13 2.38
N ALA A 65 -4.96 -7.29 2.68
CA ALA A 65 -5.48 -7.19 4.05
C ALA A 65 -4.87 -8.28 4.95
N TYR A 66 -4.82 -9.53 4.46
CA TYR A 66 -4.17 -10.64 5.16
C TYR A 66 -2.68 -10.40 5.39
N ALA A 67 -1.94 -9.98 4.35
CA ALA A 67 -0.52 -9.68 4.47
C ALA A 67 -0.24 -8.53 5.44
N ARG A 68 -1.12 -7.53 5.53
CA ARG A 68 -1.01 -6.44 6.51
C ARG A 68 -1.22 -6.92 7.94
N SER A 69 -2.25 -7.74 8.19
CA SER A 69 -2.46 -8.31 9.53
C SER A 69 -1.32 -9.24 9.96
N GLU A 70 -0.78 -10.02 9.02
CA GLU A 70 0.37 -10.89 9.28
C GLU A 70 1.64 -10.08 9.60
N LEU A 71 1.85 -8.95 8.93
CA LEU A 71 2.95 -8.03 9.25
C LEU A 71 2.80 -7.40 10.63
N GLU A 72 1.59 -6.97 11.01
CA GLU A 72 1.32 -6.42 12.35
C GLU A 72 1.62 -7.46 13.44
N GLU A 73 1.17 -8.71 13.27
CA GLU A 73 1.47 -9.81 14.20
C GLU A 73 2.99 -10.05 14.33
N PHE A 74 3.73 -10.02 13.22
CA PHE A 74 5.18 -10.15 13.26
C PHE A 74 5.87 -8.97 13.94
N GLU A 75 5.37 -7.75 13.78
CA GLU A 75 5.91 -6.58 14.49
C GLU A 75 5.68 -6.67 15.99
N GLU A 76 4.50 -7.07 16.44
CA GLU A 76 4.21 -7.31 17.86
C GLU A 76 5.11 -8.41 18.44
N ARG A 77 5.25 -9.53 17.72
CA ARG A 77 6.14 -10.64 18.11
C ARG A 77 7.59 -10.19 18.20
N ARG A 78 8.04 -9.33 17.30
CA ARG A 78 9.38 -8.74 17.34
C ARG A 78 9.57 -7.83 18.55
N ILE A 79 8.59 -7.01 18.89
CA ILE A 79 8.64 -6.14 20.07
C ILE A 79 8.73 -6.98 21.35
N GLU A 80 7.89 -8.01 21.49
CA GLU A 80 7.89 -8.93 22.63
C GLU A 80 9.23 -9.66 22.77
N LEU A 81 9.73 -10.24 21.66
CA LEU A 81 11.04 -10.91 21.65
C LEU A 81 12.18 -9.92 21.94
N GLN A 82 12.09 -8.69 21.44
CA GLN A 82 13.10 -7.69 21.72
C GLN A 82 13.13 -7.34 23.21
N GLU A 83 11.98 -7.18 23.86
CA GLU A 83 11.91 -6.93 25.31
C GLU A 83 12.48 -8.11 26.13
N GLN A 84 12.24 -9.34 25.68
CA GLN A 84 12.77 -10.55 26.33
C GLN A 84 14.30 -10.70 26.19
N PHE A 85 14.87 -10.32 25.04
CA PHE A 85 16.29 -10.54 24.73
C PHE A 85 17.18 -9.31 24.97
N ASN A 86 16.61 -8.17 25.35
CA ASN A 86 17.32 -6.90 25.45
C ASN A 86 17.18 -6.25 26.83
N PRO A 87 17.85 -6.79 27.85
CA PRO A 87 17.79 -6.22 29.20
C PRO A 87 18.33 -4.79 29.30
N MET A 88 19.04 -4.29 28.27
CA MET A 88 19.66 -2.98 28.22
C MET A 88 18.90 -1.95 27.35
N GLU A 89 17.71 -2.29 26.83
CA GLU A 89 16.91 -1.42 25.96
C GLU A 89 17.65 -0.91 24.68
N MET A 90 18.60 -1.67 24.13
CA MET A 90 19.24 -1.37 22.84
C MET A 90 18.25 -1.29 21.66
N LEU A 91 18.41 -0.29 20.82
CA LEU A 91 17.59 -0.09 19.61
C LEU A 91 18.28 -0.68 18.39
N LEU A 92 17.53 -1.44 17.59
CA LEU A 92 18.00 -1.92 16.28
C LEU A 92 17.88 -0.79 15.26
N ILE A 93 19.00 -0.37 14.71
CA ILE A 93 19.05 0.48 13.52
C ILE A 93 19.14 -0.43 12.29
N PRO A 94 18.12 -0.44 11.41
CA PRO A 94 18.10 -1.31 10.25
C PRO A 94 19.19 -0.92 9.23
N PRO A 95 19.66 -1.87 8.40
CA PRO A 95 20.59 -1.57 7.32
C PRO A 95 19.96 -0.58 6.33
N GLY A 96 20.76 0.36 5.82
CA GLY A 96 20.25 1.38 4.92
C GLY A 96 21.30 2.39 4.48
N LYS A 97 20.87 3.30 3.60
CA LYS A 97 21.66 4.46 3.19
C LYS A 97 21.17 5.68 3.96
N LEU A 98 22.08 6.37 4.63
CA LEU A 98 21.80 7.54 5.46
C LEU A 98 22.63 8.72 4.94
N ARG A 99 22.10 9.94 5.06
CA ARG A 99 22.88 11.17 4.84
C ARG A 99 23.61 11.50 6.14
N MET A 100 24.92 11.67 6.06
CA MET A 100 25.80 12.00 7.20
C MET A 100 26.60 13.26 6.89
N GLY A 101 26.84 14.07 7.92
CA GLY A 101 27.45 15.40 7.80
C GLY A 101 26.41 16.48 7.49
N ALA A 102 26.88 17.70 7.27
CA ALA A 102 26.07 18.85 6.94
C ALA A 102 26.64 19.61 5.74
N ASN A 103 25.84 20.48 5.12
CA ASN A 103 26.29 21.49 4.15
C ASN A 103 26.05 22.92 4.66
N THR A 104 25.78 23.06 5.96
CA THR A 104 25.50 24.34 6.61
C THR A 104 26.76 24.88 7.30
N PRO A 105 26.89 26.20 7.46
CA PRO A 105 27.99 26.78 8.22
C PRO A 105 28.04 26.19 9.64
N GLY A 106 29.16 25.59 10.00
CA GLY A 106 29.37 24.83 11.23
C GLY A 106 30.86 24.60 11.44
N ARG A 107 31.23 23.54 12.18
CA ARG A 107 32.63 23.13 12.25
C ARG A 107 33.05 22.50 10.92
N ASP A 108 34.28 22.75 10.49
CA ASP A 108 34.78 22.27 9.19
C ASP A 108 34.81 20.73 9.11
N ASP A 109 34.92 20.04 10.25
CA ASP A 109 34.92 18.58 10.37
C ASP A 109 33.54 17.92 10.23
N GLU A 110 32.46 18.71 10.20
CA GLU A 110 31.08 18.22 10.03
C GLU A 110 30.63 18.25 8.56
N ASN A 111 31.38 18.89 7.67
CA ASN A 111 31.06 19.08 6.25
C ASN A 111 31.94 18.18 5.34
N PRO A 112 31.49 17.81 4.13
CA PRO A 112 30.17 18.01 3.55
C PRO A 112 29.19 16.85 3.83
N GLU A 113 27.90 17.08 3.58
CA GLU A 113 26.88 16.03 3.61
C GLU A 113 27.14 15.00 2.50
N HIS A 114 27.15 13.72 2.85
CA HIS A 114 27.32 12.61 1.91
C HIS A 114 26.49 11.38 2.30
N LEU A 115 26.26 10.48 1.34
CA LEU A 115 25.51 9.24 1.56
C LEU A 115 26.43 8.13 2.06
N VAL A 116 26.06 7.52 3.20
CA VAL A 116 26.76 6.39 3.82
C VAL A 116 25.84 5.16 3.82
N SER A 117 26.37 4.00 3.46
CA SER A 117 25.66 2.72 3.54
C SER A 117 26.09 1.98 4.79
N LEU A 118 25.16 1.72 5.71
CA LEU A 118 25.43 1.00 6.96
C LEU A 118 24.74 -0.36 6.96
N LYS A 119 25.38 -1.33 7.61
CA LYS A 119 24.73 -2.60 8.00
C LYS A 119 23.80 -2.34 9.19
N GLY A 120 22.89 -3.26 9.47
CA GLY A 120 22.07 -3.16 10.68
C GLY A 120 22.93 -3.37 11.93
N TYR A 121 22.71 -2.56 12.96
CA TYR A 121 23.42 -2.63 14.23
C TYR A 121 22.50 -2.24 15.39
N TYR A 122 22.89 -2.63 16.60
CA TYR A 122 22.22 -2.21 17.83
C TYR A 122 22.97 -1.04 18.47
N ILE A 123 22.24 -0.09 19.04
CA ILE A 123 22.78 1.03 19.81
C ILE A 123 22.01 1.20 21.12
N ASP A 124 22.68 1.52 22.22
CA ASP A 124 22.01 1.78 23.49
C ASP A 124 21.06 2.98 23.36
N LYS A 125 19.87 2.87 23.96
CA LYS A 125 18.90 3.98 24.01
C LYS A 125 19.34 5.10 24.95
N TYR A 126 20.09 4.76 26.00
CA TYR A 126 20.60 5.69 26.99
C TYR A 126 22.12 5.58 27.09
N GLU A 127 22.77 6.68 27.47
CA GLU A 127 24.21 6.67 27.74
C GLU A 127 24.54 5.80 28.96
N VAL A 128 25.76 5.26 28.97
CA VAL A 128 26.27 4.47 30.10
C VAL A 128 26.33 5.34 31.35
N THR A 129 25.65 4.89 32.41
CA THR A 129 25.63 5.60 33.68
C THR A 129 26.93 5.42 34.46
N ASN A 130 27.25 6.39 35.32
CA ASN A 130 28.39 6.28 36.23
C ASN A 130 28.34 5.04 37.14
N LEU A 131 27.13 4.60 37.52
CA LEU A 131 26.92 3.39 38.31
C LEU A 131 27.32 2.14 37.52
N GLN A 132 26.82 1.99 36.28
CA GLN A 132 27.18 0.88 35.40
C GLN A 132 28.69 0.86 35.10
N TYR A 133 29.30 2.03 34.86
CA TYR A 133 30.75 2.10 34.64
C TYR A 133 31.56 1.74 35.90
N LYS A 134 31.04 2.04 37.10
CA LYS A 134 31.68 1.64 38.36
C LYS A 134 31.68 0.12 38.53
N GLU A 135 30.57 -0.54 38.19
CA GLU A 135 30.49 -2.01 38.20
C GLU A 135 31.50 -2.62 37.22
N PHE A 136 31.61 -2.08 36.01
CA PHE A 136 32.63 -2.48 35.04
C PHE A 136 34.06 -2.37 35.61
N VAL A 137 34.41 -1.24 36.25
CA VAL A 137 35.71 -1.04 36.90
C VAL A 137 35.96 -2.08 37.99
N GLN A 138 34.95 -2.38 38.81
CA GLN A 138 35.05 -3.35 39.91
C GLN A 138 35.25 -4.79 39.40
N VAL A 139 34.56 -5.18 38.34
CA VAL A 139 34.62 -6.54 37.78
C VAL A 139 35.90 -6.75 36.98
N THR A 140 36.32 -5.77 36.19
CA THR A 140 37.46 -5.90 35.27
C THR A 140 38.80 -5.49 35.90
N GLY A 141 38.77 -4.77 37.02
CA GLY A 141 39.96 -4.17 37.63
C GLY A 141 40.54 -3.00 36.83
N HIS A 142 39.77 -2.45 35.89
CA HIS A 142 40.21 -1.30 35.09
C HIS A 142 40.46 -0.06 35.96
N SER A 143 41.36 0.84 35.53
CA SER A 143 41.56 2.11 36.25
C SER A 143 40.32 3.00 36.17
N SER A 144 39.90 3.54 37.31
CA SER A 144 38.80 4.51 37.36
C SER A 144 39.22 5.85 36.73
N PRO A 145 38.26 6.66 36.22
CA PRO A 145 38.55 7.98 35.69
C PRO A 145 39.24 8.88 36.72
N SER A 146 40.14 9.75 36.27
CA SER A 146 40.97 10.59 37.16
C SER A 146 40.19 11.54 38.06
N HIS A 147 38.98 11.93 37.67
CA HIS A 147 38.13 12.82 38.44
C HIS A 147 37.29 12.10 39.53
N TRP A 148 37.31 10.76 39.57
CA TRP A 148 36.65 9.99 40.62
C TRP A 148 37.47 10.03 41.90
N ARG A 149 36.80 10.23 43.03
CA ARG A 149 37.44 10.23 44.35
C ARG A 149 37.13 8.92 45.05
N ASN A 150 38.14 8.27 45.64
CA ASN A 150 37.99 7.00 46.35
C ASN A 150 37.27 5.92 45.51
N ASN A 151 37.64 5.78 44.23
CA ASN A 151 37.03 4.84 43.27
C ASN A 151 35.49 4.96 43.16
N THR A 152 34.96 6.17 43.37
CA THR A 152 33.53 6.46 43.30
C THR A 152 33.28 7.72 42.48
N PHE A 153 32.20 7.67 41.70
CA PHE A 153 31.76 8.78 40.87
C PHE A 153 31.17 9.93 41.72
N PRO A 154 31.29 11.19 41.26
CA PRO A 154 30.71 12.34 41.95
C PRO A 154 29.17 12.27 42.00
N ASP A 155 28.57 12.79 43.06
CA ASP A 155 27.11 12.92 43.16
C ASP A 155 26.62 13.90 42.09
N ALA A 156 25.66 13.47 41.27
CA ALA A 156 25.08 14.29 40.20
C ALA A 156 24.42 15.58 40.72
N ARG A 157 24.06 15.66 42.01
CA ARG A 157 23.51 16.89 42.62
C ARG A 157 24.55 17.95 42.95
N LEU A 158 25.83 17.63 42.85
CA LEU A 158 26.94 18.53 43.20
C LEU A 158 27.70 19.05 41.97
N ALA A 159 27.14 18.82 40.77
CA ALA A 159 27.68 19.25 39.48
C ALA A 159 27.03 20.56 39.00
#